data_AF-A0A950KWP8-F1
#
_entry.id   AF-A0A950KWP8-F1
#
_cell.length_a   1.000
_cell.length_b   1.000
_cell.length_c   1.000
_cell.angle_alpha   90.00
_cell.angle_beta   90.00
_cell.angle_gamma   90.00
#
_symmetry.space_group_name_H-M   'P 1'
#
loop_
_entity.id
_entity.type
_entity.pdbx_description
1 polymer ?
#
loop_
_entity_poly.entity_id
_entity_poly.type
_entity_poly.pdbx_seq_one_letter_code
_entity_poly.pdbx_strand_id
1 'polypeptide(L)'
;MTYVIAEPCIGVKDYSCVEVCPVDCIHPTTDEPDYASVDQLFIDPEECIDCDACVEACPVDAIFAEDQVPEEWRGFTEINAAYYRDKAA
;
A
#
# COMPACT_ATOMS: atom_id res chain seq x y z
N MET A 1 13.75 3.88 0.90
CA MET A 1 13.13 2.67 1.47
C MET A 1 11.65 2.83 1.20
N THR A 2 10.79 1.91 1.60
CA THR A 2 9.36 2.06 1.35
C THR A 2 8.52 1.48 2.46
N TYR A 3 7.23 1.83 2.43
CA TYR A 3 6.19 1.19 3.20
C TYR A 3 5.47 0.14 2.34
N VAL A 4 4.96 -0.89 3.00
CA VAL A 4 4.34 -2.06 2.39
C VAL A 4 2.99 -2.30 3.05
N ILE A 5 1.95 -2.47 2.22
CA ILE A 5 0.63 -2.87 2.68
C ILE A 5 0.55 -4.40 2.70
N ALA A 6 0.28 -4.94 3.89
CA ALA A 6 0.18 -6.37 4.15
C ALA A 6 -1.28 -6.87 4.19
N GLU A 7 -1.43 -8.16 4.53
CA GLU A 7 -2.69 -8.89 4.60
C GLU A 7 -3.85 -8.16 5.32
N PRO A 8 -3.67 -7.40 6.41
CA PRO A 8 -4.79 -6.79 7.13
C PRO A 8 -5.61 -5.77 6.31
N CYS A 9 -5.07 -5.28 5.19
CA CYS A 9 -5.82 -4.40 4.28
C CYS A 9 -6.87 -5.14 3.44
N ILE A 10 -6.71 -6.46 3.23
CA ILE A 10 -7.54 -7.28 2.35
C ILE A 10 -9.00 -7.27 2.86
N GLY A 11 -9.91 -6.78 2.02
CA GLY A 11 -11.35 -6.71 2.34
C GLY A 11 -11.77 -5.55 3.25
N VAL A 12 -10.82 -4.75 3.75
CA VAL A 12 -11.10 -3.53 4.53
C VAL A 12 -11.09 -2.32 3.62
N LYS A 13 -9.98 -2.11 2.89
CA LYS A 13 -9.79 -1.02 1.92
C LYS A 13 -10.29 0.35 2.41
N ASP A 14 -9.93 0.70 3.65
CA ASP A 14 -10.48 1.87 4.34
C ASP A 14 -10.13 3.23 3.70
N TYR A 15 -9.09 3.30 2.87
CA TYR A 15 -8.67 4.48 2.11
C TYR A 15 -8.03 5.62 2.93
N SER A 16 -8.12 5.64 4.27
CA SER A 16 -7.53 6.69 5.12
C SER A 16 -6.02 6.93 4.89
N CYS A 17 -5.26 5.90 4.51
CA CYS A 17 -3.84 6.04 4.22
C CYS A 17 -3.54 6.86 2.95
N VAL A 18 -4.47 6.90 1.98
CA VAL A 18 -4.31 7.67 0.74
C VAL A 18 -4.40 9.16 1.02
N GLU A 19 -5.37 9.58 1.84
CA GLU A 19 -5.60 11.00 2.14
C GLU A 19 -4.43 11.69 2.86
N VAL A 20 -3.60 10.91 3.57
CA VAL A 20 -2.43 11.42 4.31
C VAL A 20 -1.12 11.31 3.52
N CYS A 21 -1.13 10.64 2.36
CA CYS A 21 0.08 10.43 1.57
C CYS A 21 0.48 11.73 0.85
N PRO A 22 1.65 12.34 1.17
CA PRO A 22 2.04 13.64 0.59
C PRO A 22 2.42 13.59 -0.88
N VAL A 23 2.70 12.39 -1.40
CA VAL A 23 3.13 12.13 -2.79
C VAL A 23 2.11 11.31 -3.56
N ASP A 24 0.95 11.01 -2.95
CA ASP A 24 -0.15 10.25 -3.57
C ASP A 24 0.27 8.88 -4.16
N CYS A 25 1.24 8.21 -3.52
CA CYS A 25 1.82 6.96 -4.02
C CYS A 25 1.01 5.69 -3.66
N ILE A 26 -0.27 5.81 -3.28
CA ILE A 26 -1.08 4.69 -2.77
C ILE A 26 -2.32 4.49 -3.63
N HIS A 27 -2.39 3.35 -4.31
CA HIS A 27 -3.44 3.02 -5.29
C HIS A 27 -3.93 1.58 -5.13
N PRO A 28 -5.13 1.22 -5.61
CA PRO A 28 -6.10 2.08 -6.28
C PRO A 28 -6.98 2.90 -5.33
N THR A 29 -7.35 4.11 -5.73
CA THR A 29 -8.29 4.97 -5.01
C THR A 29 -9.74 4.63 -5.35
N THR A 30 -10.70 5.09 -4.54
CA THR A 30 -12.13 4.80 -4.74
C THR A 30 -12.68 5.23 -6.10
N ASP A 31 -12.02 6.18 -6.76
CA ASP A 31 -12.39 6.71 -8.06
C ASP A 31 -11.73 5.96 -9.23
N GLU A 32 -10.77 5.08 -8.94
CA GLU A 32 -10.08 4.29 -9.94
C GLU A 32 -10.82 2.99 -10.27
N PRO A 33 -10.87 2.57 -11.56
CA PRO A 33 -11.58 1.36 -11.97
C PRO A 33 -11.00 0.09 -11.33
N ASP A 34 -9.71 0.10 -11.01
CA ASP A 34 -9.02 -1.03 -10.39
C ASP A 34 -9.41 -1.24 -8.93
N TYR A 35 -10.06 -0.25 -8.30
CA TYR A 35 -10.56 -0.41 -6.94
C TYR A 35 -11.56 -1.57 -6.82
N ALA A 36 -12.28 -1.93 -7.88
CA ALA A 36 -13.16 -3.09 -7.85
C ALA A 36 -12.44 -4.42 -8.17
N SER A 37 -11.25 -4.38 -8.77
CA SER A 37 -10.54 -5.57 -9.25
C SER A 37 -9.51 -6.12 -8.27
N VAL A 38 -9.12 -5.33 -7.26
CA VAL A 38 -8.13 -5.72 -6.24
C VAL A 38 -8.75 -5.78 -4.85
N ASP A 39 -8.25 -6.69 -4.01
CA ASP A 39 -8.77 -6.88 -2.66
C ASP A 39 -8.10 -5.97 -1.60
N GLN A 40 -7.01 -5.28 -1.96
CA GLN A 40 -6.25 -4.38 -1.08
C GLN A 40 -5.72 -3.15 -1.82
N LEU A 41 -5.14 -2.22 -1.07
CA LEU A 41 -4.35 -1.12 -1.63
C LEU A 41 -2.87 -1.51 -1.75
N PHE A 42 -2.13 -0.77 -2.57
CA PHE A 42 -0.71 -0.97 -2.84
C PHE A 42 0.01 0.37 -2.73
N ILE A 43 1.25 0.34 -2.23
CA ILE A 43 2.15 1.50 -2.15
C ILE A 43 3.19 1.37 -3.25
N ASP A 44 3.42 2.43 -4.01
CA ASP A 44 4.51 2.48 -4.99
C ASP A 44 5.85 2.66 -4.27
N PRO A 45 6.76 1.66 -4.34
CA PRO A 45 8.06 1.76 -3.69
C PRO A 45 9.03 2.74 -4.35
N GLU A 46 8.80 3.15 -5.59
CA GLU A 46 9.64 4.12 -6.30
C GLU A 46 9.25 5.58 -5.97
N GLU A 47 7.96 5.83 -5.69
CA GLU A 47 7.46 7.16 -5.31
C GLU A 47 7.39 7.40 -3.80
N CYS A 48 7.34 6.34 -2.99
CA CYS A 48 7.30 6.46 -1.53
C CYS A 48 8.54 7.20 -0.99
N ILE A 49 8.31 8.20 -0.14
CA ILE A 49 9.37 9.04 0.45
C ILE A 49 9.65 8.74 1.93
N ASP A 50 9.23 7.58 2.43
CA ASP A 50 9.44 7.14 3.81
C ASP A 50 8.93 8.15 4.88
N CYS A 51 7.76 8.76 4.69
CA CYS A 51 7.25 9.83 5.58
C CYS A 51 6.48 9.36 6.83
N ASP A 52 6.22 8.06 6.97
CA ASP A 52 5.50 7.41 8.10
C ASP A 52 4.02 7.82 8.31
N ALA A 53 3.51 8.82 7.59
CA ALA A 53 2.16 9.35 7.78
C ALA A 53 1.04 8.30 7.59
N CYS A 54 1.24 7.34 6.69
CA CYS A 54 0.24 6.32 6.37
C CYS A 54 0.09 5.26 7.47
N VAL A 55 1.11 5.02 8.29
CA VAL A 55 1.09 3.98 9.34
C VAL A 55 0.05 4.32 10.40
N GLU A 56 0.09 5.53 10.96
CA GLU A 56 -0.86 5.96 12.00
C GLU A 56 -2.29 6.16 11.46
N ALA A 57 -2.44 6.37 10.15
CA ALA A 57 -3.74 6.56 9.51
C ALA A 57 -4.48 5.24 9.25
N CYS A 58 -3.79 4.09 9.23
CA CYS A 58 -4.42 2.81 8.93
C CYS A 58 -5.14 2.26 10.17
N PRO A 59 -6.47 2.08 10.14
CA PRO A 59 -7.23 1.64 11.34
C PRO A 59 -7.00 0.17 11.71
N VAL A 60 -6.36 -0.60 10.84
CA VAL A 60 -6.11 -2.05 11.00
C VAL A 60 -4.61 -2.37 11.03
N ASP A 61 -3.75 -1.35 11.16
CA ASP A 61 -2.30 -1.50 11.23
C ASP A 61 -1.73 -2.39 10.10
N ALA A 62 -2.21 -2.19 8.87
CA ALA A 62 -1.82 -3.00 7.71
C ALA A 62 -0.49 -2.55 7.06
N ILE A 63 0.06 -1.41 7.46
CA ILE A 63 1.17 -0.75 6.78
C ILE A 63 2.43 -0.85 7.62
N PHE A 64 3.48 -1.41 7.03
CA PHE A 64 4.75 -1.65 7.70
C PHE A 64 5.89 -1.08 6.85
N ALA A 65 6.95 -0.60 7.49
CA ALA A 65 8.20 -0.34 6.78
C ALA A 65 8.74 -1.65 6.21
N GLU A 66 9.34 -1.62 5.02
CA GLU A 66 9.83 -2.81 4.31
C GLU A 66 10.73 -3.72 5.17
N ASP A 67 11.57 -3.13 6.04
CA ASP A 67 12.46 -3.84 6.95
C ASP A 67 11.77 -4.37 8.22
N GLN A 68 10.55 -3.91 8.49
CA GLN A 68 9.73 -4.27 9.64
C GLN A 68 8.56 -5.20 9.28
N VAL A 69 8.39 -5.55 8.00
CA VAL A 69 7.37 -6.49 7.57
C VAL A 69 7.60 -7.86 8.24
N PRO A 70 6.59 -8.42 8.93
CA PRO A 70 6.66 -9.77 9.48
C PRO A 70 7.06 -10.82 8.44
N GLU A 71 7.76 -11.87 8.87
CA GLU A 71 8.31 -12.89 7.94
C GLU A 71 7.23 -13.58 7.10
N GLU A 72 6.05 -13.78 7.67
CA GLU A 72 4.86 -14.31 7.00
C GLU A 72 4.33 -13.41 5.86
N TRP A 73 4.58 -12.10 5.94
CA TRP A 73 4.08 -11.10 4.99
C TRP A 73 5.17 -10.51 4.10
N ARG A 74 6.41 -11.02 4.13
CA ARG A 74 7.48 -10.54 3.23
C ARG A 74 7.14 -10.61 1.74
N GLY A 75 6.24 -11.51 1.35
CA GLY A 75 5.74 -11.59 -0.03
C GLY A 75 4.99 -10.32 -0.47
N PHE A 76 4.41 -9.57 0.47
CA PHE A 76 3.65 -8.36 0.15
C PHE A 76 4.53 -7.24 -0.39
N THR A 77 5.82 -7.17 -0.06
CA THR A 77 6.74 -6.18 -0.64
C THR A 77 6.78 -6.30 -2.16
N GLU A 78 6.94 -7.52 -2.67
CA GLU A 78 6.97 -7.78 -4.10
C GLU A 78 5.59 -7.59 -4.74
N ILE A 79 4.50 -7.92 -4.04
CA ILE A 79 3.12 -7.72 -4.52
C ILE A 79 2.82 -6.23 -4.72
N ASN A 80 3.20 -5.38 -3.75
CA ASN A 80 3.02 -3.93 -3.83
C ASN A 80 3.80 -3.38 -5.03
N ALA A 81 5.07 -3.76 -5.20
CA ALA A 81 5.88 -3.36 -6.35
C ALA A 81 5.34 -3.89 -7.69
N ALA A 82 4.87 -5.14 -7.73
CA ALA A 82 4.36 -5.78 -8.94
C ALA A 82 3.12 -5.07 -9.49
N TYR A 83 2.23 -4.59 -8.63
CA TYR A 83 1.03 -3.85 -9.04
C TYR A 83 1.37 -2.65 -9.94
N TYR A 84 2.43 -1.91 -9.62
CA TYR A 84 2.87 -0.74 -10.40
C TYR A 84 3.70 -1.14 -11.62
N ARG A 85 4.56 -2.16 -11.51
CA ARG A 85 5.34 -2.66 -12.66
C ARG A 85 4.46 -3.24 -13.77
N ASP A 86 3.41 -3.97 -13.40
CA ASP A 86 2.50 -4.58 -14.38
C ASP A 86 1.57 -3.54 -15.03
N LYS A 87 1.33 -2.40 -14.37
CA LYS A 87 0.62 -1.23 -14.94
C LYS A 87 1.49 -0.37 -15.87
N ALA A 88 2.81 -0.42 -15.73
CA ALA A 88 3.74 0.36 -16.55
C ALA A 88 4.02 -0.25 -17.94
N ALA A 89 3.44 -1.43 -18.25
CA ALA A 89 3.59 -2.16 -19.51
C ALA A 89 2.40 -1.94 -20.47
#